data_AF-A0A4Q5XXA5-F1
#
_entry.id   AF-A0A4Q5XXA5-F1
#
_cell.length_a   1.000
_cell.length_b   1.000
_cell.length_c   1.000
_cell.angle_alpha   90.00
_cell.angle_beta   90.00
_cell.angle_gamma   90.00
#
_symmetry.space_group_name_H-M   'P 1'
#
loop_
_entity.id
_entity.type
_entity.pdbx_description
1 polymer ?
#
loop_
_entity_poly.entity_id
_entity_poly.type
_entity_poly.pdbx_seq_one_letter_code
_entity_poly.pdbx_strand_id
1 'polypeptide(L)'
;MAKPQLQKLCVWCGGKGMSGEHFWSEWTHDYVDYGGTGRKRGLHTRILDVEVHEPKSWAKNSPLNNLKLRLPCEACNNGWMSTCETAAKPHLIPMITGGSCTLDADAQRAVATWCVMKAMLAECDKPDLAVCPQADRDEMRTSRTIPDYFEVRVGRHGLTSKASYLRCAETLYVGEDGKAPVVPIDAPIKNVMTATWVIGTLVVAVMAVRSNITPDQMFKVSETLAPRIWPQTTDTIAWPPPVTMTKDHTMWFAHRLDASARMNARAGKLIWTPHPHEKL
;
A
#
# COMPACT_ATOMS: atom_id res chain seq x y z
N MET A 1 1.17 -38.64 -1.10
CA MET A 1 -0.10 -38.05 -1.56
C MET A 1 0.13 -36.57 -1.84
N ALA A 2 -0.17 -36.10 -3.05
CA ALA A 2 -0.06 -34.68 -3.38
C ALA A 2 -1.08 -33.90 -2.56
N LYS A 3 -0.65 -32.82 -1.88
CA LYS A 3 -1.59 -31.90 -1.23
C LYS A 3 -2.55 -31.37 -2.31
N PRO A 4 -3.88 -31.43 -2.12
CA PRO A 4 -4.81 -30.85 -3.08
C PRO A 4 -4.47 -29.38 -3.26
N GLN A 5 -4.16 -28.99 -4.50
CA GLN A 5 -4.04 -27.58 -4.86
C GLN A 5 -5.45 -26.99 -4.74
N LEU A 6 -5.73 -26.31 -3.63
CA LEU A 6 -6.86 -25.39 -3.53
C LEU A 6 -6.80 -24.48 -4.77
N GLN A 7 -7.80 -24.59 -5.64
CA GLN A 7 -7.93 -23.69 -6.79
C GLN A 7 -8.03 -22.28 -6.23
N LYS A 8 -7.00 -21.47 -6.47
CA LYS A 8 -7.03 -20.05 -6.10
C LYS A 8 -8.14 -19.40 -6.92
N LEU A 9 -9.08 -18.78 -6.23
CA LEU A 9 -10.13 -17.96 -6.82
C LEU A 9 -9.62 -16.53 -7.01
N CYS A 10 -10.20 -15.80 -7.95
CA CYS A 10 -9.90 -14.40 -8.19
C CYS A 10 -10.20 -13.56 -6.95
N VAL A 11 -9.23 -12.75 -6.50
CA VAL A 11 -9.39 -11.85 -5.34
C VAL A 11 -10.46 -10.77 -5.55
N TRP A 12 -10.84 -10.51 -6.80
CA TRP A 12 -11.80 -9.47 -7.17
C TRP A 12 -13.21 -9.97 -7.44
N CYS A 13 -13.38 -11.18 -7.97
CA CYS A 13 -14.70 -11.66 -8.39
C CYS A 13 -15.00 -13.11 -7.97
N GLY A 14 -14.08 -13.78 -7.26
CA GLY A 14 -14.22 -15.19 -6.91
C GLY A 14 -14.20 -16.17 -8.08
N GLY A 15 -14.02 -15.68 -9.32
CA GLY A 15 -13.98 -16.51 -10.53
C GLY A 15 -12.72 -17.37 -10.67
N LYS A 16 -12.76 -18.28 -11.64
CA LYS A 16 -11.62 -19.12 -12.08
C LYS A 16 -10.87 -18.45 -13.25
N GLY A 17 -9.85 -19.13 -13.79
CA GLY A 17 -9.06 -18.61 -14.92
C GLY A 17 -8.01 -17.59 -14.46
N MET A 18 -7.18 -17.98 -13.49
CA MET A 18 -6.19 -17.11 -12.85
C MET A 18 -5.08 -16.68 -13.82
N SER A 19 -4.89 -15.38 -13.98
CA SER A 19 -3.77 -14.77 -14.70
C SER A 19 -2.67 -14.34 -13.73
N GLY A 20 -1.48 -14.04 -14.27
CA GLY A 20 -0.38 -13.47 -13.50
C GLY A 20 -0.32 -11.96 -13.72
N GLU A 21 -0.70 -11.19 -12.70
CA GLU A 21 -0.61 -9.73 -12.77
C GLU A 21 0.78 -9.26 -12.37
N HIS A 22 1.38 -8.37 -13.14
CA HIS A 22 2.68 -7.82 -12.78
C HIS A 22 2.54 -6.90 -11.56
N PHE A 23 3.36 -7.18 -10.53
CA PHE A 23 3.40 -6.37 -9.31
C PHE A 23 3.82 -4.93 -9.62
N TRP A 24 4.83 -4.79 -10.46
CA TRP A 24 5.15 -3.55 -11.16
C TRP A 24 4.48 -3.61 -12.52
N SER A 25 3.49 -2.75 -12.81
CA SER A 25 2.75 -2.83 -14.07
C SER A 25 3.69 -2.93 -15.28
N GLU A 26 3.38 -3.80 -16.24
CA GLU A 26 4.32 -4.13 -17.32
C GLU A 26 4.84 -2.89 -18.08
N TRP A 27 3.98 -1.90 -18.29
CA TRP A 27 4.36 -0.65 -18.95
C TRP A 27 5.39 0.19 -18.19
N THR A 28 5.64 -0.06 -16.90
CA THR A 28 6.69 0.64 -16.13
C THR A 28 8.09 0.13 -16.46
N HIS A 29 8.22 -1.05 -17.07
CA HIS A 29 9.49 -1.69 -17.39
C HIS A 29 10.34 -0.87 -18.37
N ASP A 30 9.69 -0.09 -19.23
CA ASP A 30 10.36 0.77 -20.21
C ASP A 30 10.93 2.07 -19.58
N TYR A 31 10.51 2.40 -18.36
CA TYR A 31 10.81 3.70 -17.72
C TYR A 31 11.62 3.61 -16.43
N VAL A 32 11.72 2.41 -15.84
CA VAL A 32 12.34 2.22 -14.53
C VAL A 32 13.43 1.17 -14.64
N ASP A 33 14.64 1.54 -14.23
CA ASP A 33 15.69 0.56 -13.97
C ASP A 33 15.39 -0.16 -12.65
N TYR A 34 14.89 -1.38 -12.76
CA TYR A 34 14.54 -2.20 -11.60
C TYR A 34 15.74 -2.75 -10.83
N GLY A 35 16.97 -2.67 -11.38
CA GLY A 35 18.17 -3.23 -10.77
C GLY A 35 18.13 -4.77 -10.63
N GLY A 36 19.30 -5.41 -10.77
CA GLY A 36 19.43 -6.86 -10.68
C GLY A 36 19.18 -7.44 -9.28
N THR A 37 18.39 -8.53 -9.25
CA THR A 37 18.24 -9.57 -8.19
C THR A 37 18.32 -9.12 -6.73
N GLY A 38 17.31 -8.42 -6.24
CA GLY A 38 17.15 -8.23 -4.80
C GLY A 38 15.70 -7.95 -4.42
N ARG A 39 15.00 -8.91 -3.82
CA ARG A 39 13.73 -8.62 -3.13
C ARG A 39 14.07 -8.27 -1.69
N LYS A 40 13.67 -7.08 -1.23
CA LYS A 40 13.45 -6.84 0.20
C LYS A 40 11.96 -6.71 0.42
N ARG A 41 11.30 -7.86 0.60
CA ARG A 41 9.93 -7.86 1.10
C ARG A 41 9.99 -7.91 2.62
N GLY A 42 10.04 -6.73 3.24
CA GLY A 42 9.71 -6.62 4.65
C GLY A 42 8.20 -6.75 4.78
N LEU A 43 7.74 -7.71 5.57
CA LEU A 43 6.40 -7.70 6.11
C LEU A 43 6.62 -7.61 7.60
N HIS A 44 6.54 -6.41 8.14
CA HIS A 44 6.62 -6.20 9.57
C HIS A 44 5.20 -6.35 10.13
N THR A 45 5.10 -7.25 11.09
CA THR A 45 3.90 -7.47 11.89
C THR A 45 4.37 -7.53 13.33
N ARG A 46 3.84 -6.64 14.16
CA ARG A 46 4.28 -6.48 15.54
C ARG A 46 3.09 -6.63 16.49
N ILE A 47 3.31 -7.40 17.53
CA ILE A 47 2.37 -7.56 18.64
C ILE A 47 3.11 -7.19 19.92
N LEU A 48 2.60 -6.23 20.69
CA LEU A 48 3.10 -5.91 22.04
C LEU A 48 4.63 -5.70 22.12
N ASP A 49 5.16 -4.87 21.22
CA ASP A 49 6.61 -4.62 21.08
C ASP A 49 7.47 -5.84 20.66
N VAL A 50 6.88 -7.01 20.46
CA VAL A 50 7.54 -8.20 19.90
C VAL A 50 7.34 -8.20 18.38
N GLU A 51 8.46 -8.19 17.65
CA GLU A 51 8.44 -8.44 16.20
C GLU A 51 8.05 -9.90 15.98
N VAL A 52 6.80 -10.14 15.56
CA VAL A 52 6.25 -11.50 15.40
C VAL A 52 6.72 -12.12 14.09
N HIS A 53 7.04 -11.29 13.10
CA HIS A 53 7.64 -11.72 11.86
C HIS A 53 8.89 -10.91 11.55
N GLU A 54 10.06 -11.57 11.60
CA GLU A 54 11.26 -11.05 10.96
C GLU A 54 10.97 -10.75 9.48
N PRO A 55 11.51 -9.64 8.92
CA PRO A 55 11.44 -9.39 7.49
C PRO A 55 12.11 -10.54 6.76
N LYS A 56 11.34 -11.51 6.28
CA LYS A 56 11.86 -12.56 5.40
C LYS A 56 12.29 -11.92 4.09
N SER A 57 13.58 -11.63 3.99
CA SER A 57 14.25 -11.27 2.74
C SER A 57 14.25 -12.49 1.83
N TRP A 58 13.19 -12.66 1.04
CA TRP A 58 13.17 -13.68 0.00
C TRP A 58 14.09 -13.25 -1.13
N ALA A 59 15.37 -13.61 -1.10
CA ALA A 59 16.22 -13.57 -2.28
C ALA A 59 15.74 -14.64 -3.29
N LYS A 60 14.61 -14.38 -3.96
CA LYS A 60 14.24 -15.12 -5.16
C LYS A 60 14.91 -14.40 -6.33
N ASN A 61 15.72 -15.13 -7.08
CA ASN A 61 16.55 -14.70 -8.23
C ASN A 61 15.76 -14.18 -9.45
N SER A 62 14.52 -13.70 -9.28
CA SER A 62 13.76 -13.09 -10.37
C SER A 62 13.93 -11.58 -10.33
N PRO A 63 14.26 -10.93 -11.47
CA PRO A 63 14.22 -9.49 -11.62
C PRO A 63 12.91 -8.91 -11.08
N LEU A 64 12.98 -7.74 -10.42
CA LEU A 64 11.81 -7.15 -9.75
C LEU A 64 10.65 -6.92 -10.73
N ASN A 65 10.95 -6.44 -11.95
CA ASN A 65 9.98 -6.25 -13.03
C ASN A 65 9.18 -7.52 -13.41
N ASN A 66 9.75 -8.71 -13.28
CA ASN A 66 9.07 -9.96 -13.64
C ASN A 66 8.27 -10.60 -12.48
N LEU A 67 8.14 -9.91 -11.34
CA LEU A 67 7.31 -10.42 -10.24
C LEU A 67 5.82 -10.40 -10.63
N LYS A 68 5.23 -11.58 -10.79
CA LYS A 68 3.79 -11.77 -11.04
C LYS A 68 3.06 -12.29 -9.81
N LEU A 69 1.92 -11.66 -9.48
CA LEU A 69 0.96 -12.12 -8.49
C LEU A 69 -0.17 -12.86 -9.20
N ARG A 70 -0.30 -14.17 -8.93
CA ARG A 70 -1.36 -15.01 -9.50
C ARG A 70 -2.64 -14.91 -8.65
N LEU A 71 -3.22 -13.71 -8.61
CA LEU A 71 -4.32 -13.29 -7.74
C LEU A 71 -5.58 -12.82 -8.49
N PRO A 72 -5.51 -12.18 -9.67
CA PRO A 72 -6.69 -11.90 -10.48
C PRO A 72 -6.95 -13.00 -11.52
N CYS A 73 -8.19 -13.10 -12.00
CA CYS A 73 -8.49 -13.85 -13.23
C CYS A 73 -8.24 -12.99 -14.47
N GLU A 74 -8.12 -13.64 -15.63
CA GLU A 74 -7.93 -12.97 -16.93
C GLU A 74 -8.99 -11.89 -17.20
N ALA A 75 -10.26 -12.18 -16.92
CA ALA A 75 -11.35 -11.23 -17.13
C ALA A 75 -11.22 -9.96 -16.28
N CYS A 76 -10.80 -10.09 -15.01
CA CYS A 76 -10.56 -8.92 -14.16
C CYS A 76 -9.29 -8.18 -14.60
N ASN A 77 -8.22 -8.93 -14.88
CA ASN A 77 -6.91 -8.36 -15.20
C ASN A 77 -6.93 -7.56 -16.51
N ASN A 78 -7.49 -8.15 -17.56
CA ASN A 78 -7.54 -7.55 -18.89
C ASN A 78 -8.76 -6.64 -19.08
N GLY A 79 -9.70 -6.64 -18.13
CA GLY A 79 -10.88 -5.80 -18.14
C GLY A 79 -10.65 -4.51 -17.35
N TRP A 80 -11.35 -4.40 -16.22
CA TRP A 80 -11.38 -3.17 -15.44
C TRP A 80 -10.01 -2.77 -14.87
N MET A 81 -9.14 -3.72 -14.51
CA MET A 81 -7.80 -3.40 -14.01
C MET A 81 -6.97 -2.72 -15.08
N SER A 82 -6.97 -3.27 -16.30
CA SER A 82 -6.33 -2.66 -17.47
C SER A 82 -6.88 -1.26 -17.75
N THR A 83 -8.20 -1.06 -17.64
CA THR A 83 -8.81 0.28 -17.77
C THR A 83 -8.26 1.26 -16.72
N CYS A 84 -8.13 0.84 -15.46
CA CYS A 84 -7.54 1.67 -14.41
C CYS A 84 -6.07 2.00 -14.70
N GLU A 85 -5.29 1.04 -15.21
CA GLU A 85 -3.90 1.30 -15.61
C GLU A 85 -3.81 2.30 -16.77
N THR A 86 -4.62 2.12 -17.80
CA THR A 86 -4.66 3.03 -18.97
C THR A 86 -5.02 4.45 -18.57
N ALA A 87 -5.94 4.63 -17.63
CA ALA A 87 -6.32 5.95 -17.12
C ALA A 87 -5.20 6.62 -16.31
N ALA A 88 -4.47 5.87 -15.49
CA ALA A 88 -3.41 6.43 -14.65
C ALA A 88 -2.08 6.68 -15.40
N LYS A 89 -1.78 5.88 -16.43
CA LYS A 89 -0.50 5.86 -17.15
C LYS A 89 -0.04 7.23 -17.67
N PRO A 90 -0.88 8.07 -18.32
CA PRO A 90 -0.46 9.39 -18.82
C PRO A 90 0.04 10.33 -17.73
N HIS A 91 -0.44 10.17 -16.50
CA HIS A 91 -0.07 11.00 -15.36
C HIS A 91 1.12 10.41 -14.59
N LEU A 92 1.17 9.07 -14.47
CA LEU A 92 2.26 8.38 -13.78
C LEU A 92 3.58 8.43 -14.54
N ILE A 93 3.58 8.37 -15.88
CA ILE A 93 4.82 8.36 -16.67
C ILE A 93 5.69 9.60 -16.38
N PRO A 94 5.18 10.85 -16.50
CA PRO A 94 5.95 12.04 -16.13
C PRO A 94 6.47 11.98 -14.69
N MET A 95 5.66 11.48 -13.76
CA MET A 95 6.06 11.39 -12.34
C MET A 95 7.19 10.38 -12.10
N ILE A 96 7.16 9.26 -12.80
CA ILE A 96 8.14 8.18 -12.72
C ILE A 96 9.46 8.58 -13.40
N THR A 97 9.40 9.25 -14.55
CA THR A 97 10.58 9.65 -15.33
C THR A 97 11.20 10.97 -14.85
N GLY A 98 10.58 11.65 -13.89
CA GLY A 98 11.07 12.91 -13.32
C GLY A 98 10.69 14.15 -14.13
N GLY A 99 9.73 14.03 -15.04
CA GLY A 99 9.10 15.14 -15.75
C GLY A 99 8.15 15.95 -14.86
N SER A 100 7.64 17.03 -15.43
CA SER A 100 6.61 17.87 -14.83
C SER A 100 5.22 17.52 -15.37
N CYS A 101 4.21 17.66 -14.53
CA CYS A 101 2.81 17.58 -14.92
C CYS A 101 1.93 18.34 -13.92
N THR A 102 0.65 18.49 -14.26
CA THR A 102 -0.36 18.96 -13.33
C THR A 102 -1.35 17.82 -13.11
N LEU A 103 -1.63 17.52 -11.84
CA LEU A 103 -2.67 16.57 -11.46
C LEU A 103 -3.93 17.36 -11.12
N ASP A 104 -4.83 17.51 -12.08
CA ASP A 104 -6.20 17.98 -11.80
C ASP A 104 -7.01 16.93 -11.01
N ALA A 105 -8.27 17.22 -10.72
CA ALA A 105 -9.11 16.34 -9.94
C ALA A 105 -9.26 14.92 -10.56
N ASP A 106 -9.38 14.81 -11.88
CA ASP A 106 -9.55 13.50 -12.52
C ASP A 106 -8.23 12.72 -12.58
N ALA A 107 -7.12 13.41 -12.83
CA ALA A 107 -5.77 12.83 -12.78
C ALA A 107 -5.43 12.33 -11.37
N GLN A 108 -5.73 13.12 -10.33
CA GLN A 108 -5.56 12.71 -8.93
C GLN A 108 -6.35 11.43 -8.63
N ARG A 109 -7.63 11.38 -9.04
CA ARG A 109 -8.49 10.22 -8.85
C ARG A 109 -7.99 9.00 -9.63
N ALA A 110 -7.58 9.16 -10.88
CA ALA A 110 -7.06 8.07 -11.71
C ALA A 110 -5.79 7.45 -11.08
N VAL A 111 -4.84 8.29 -10.68
CA VAL A 111 -3.60 7.85 -10.01
C VAL A 111 -3.92 7.18 -8.67
N ALA A 112 -4.78 7.79 -7.84
CA ALA A 112 -5.16 7.23 -6.55
C ALA A 112 -5.87 5.87 -6.70
N THR A 113 -6.76 5.74 -7.68
CA THR A 113 -7.48 4.49 -7.99
C THR A 113 -6.49 3.39 -8.34
N TRP A 114 -5.52 3.68 -9.20
CA TRP A 114 -4.46 2.72 -9.55
C TRP A 114 -3.62 2.33 -8.33
N CYS A 115 -3.21 3.30 -7.49
CA CYS A 115 -2.44 3.04 -6.28
C CYS A 115 -3.18 2.14 -5.29
N VAL A 116 -4.47 2.42 -5.03
CA VAL A 116 -5.30 1.63 -4.12
C VAL A 116 -5.57 0.23 -4.68
N MET A 117 -5.84 0.11 -5.98
CA MET A 117 -5.98 -1.19 -6.65
C MET A 117 -4.72 -2.05 -6.45
N LYS A 118 -3.53 -1.49 -6.68
CA LYS A 118 -2.26 -2.21 -6.49
C LYS A 118 -2.01 -2.55 -5.02
N ALA A 119 -2.40 -1.68 -4.08
CA ALA A 119 -2.29 -1.95 -2.65
C ALA A 119 -3.19 -3.12 -2.20
N MET A 120 -4.47 -3.10 -2.60
CA MET A 120 -5.43 -4.18 -2.32
C MET A 120 -4.98 -5.51 -2.94
N LEU A 121 -4.41 -5.47 -4.15
CA LEU A 121 -3.86 -6.66 -4.78
C LEU A 121 -2.65 -7.21 -4.01
N ALA A 122 -1.74 -6.32 -3.59
CA ALA A 122 -0.49 -6.70 -2.93
C ALA A 122 -0.70 -7.31 -1.54
N GLU A 123 -1.71 -6.85 -0.79
CA GLU A 123 -2.03 -7.46 0.51
C GLU A 123 -2.62 -8.86 0.36
N CYS A 124 -3.37 -9.14 -0.71
CA CYS A 124 -3.99 -10.44 -0.94
C CYS A 124 -2.97 -11.57 -1.19
N ASP A 125 -1.69 -11.26 -1.40
CA ASP A 125 -0.63 -12.26 -1.41
C ASP A 125 -0.35 -12.84 0.00
N LYS A 126 -0.78 -12.14 1.05
CA LYS A 126 -0.75 -12.56 2.45
C LYS A 126 -2.12 -12.27 3.11
N PRO A 127 -3.16 -13.06 2.78
CA PRO A 127 -4.54 -12.75 3.15
C PRO A 127 -4.77 -12.67 4.67
N ASP A 128 -4.01 -13.41 5.46
CA ASP A 128 -4.08 -13.37 6.94
C ASP A 128 -3.73 -12.00 7.55
N LEU A 129 -3.07 -11.13 6.76
CA LEU A 129 -2.65 -9.78 7.16
C LEU A 129 -3.36 -8.69 6.34
N ALA A 130 -4.40 -9.05 5.60
CA ALA A 130 -5.18 -8.10 4.82
C ALA A 130 -6.02 -7.22 5.74
N VAL A 131 -6.04 -5.93 5.45
CA VAL A 131 -6.89 -4.93 6.11
C VAL A 131 -8.19 -4.75 5.33
N CYS A 132 -8.15 -4.86 3.99
CA CYS A 132 -9.33 -4.67 3.16
C CYS A 132 -10.17 -5.95 3.05
N PRO A 133 -11.46 -5.92 3.42
CA PRO A 133 -12.41 -7.00 3.21
C PRO A 133 -12.73 -7.19 1.71
N GLN A 134 -13.44 -8.29 1.41
CA GLN A 134 -13.89 -8.57 0.04
C GLN A 134 -14.86 -7.50 -0.49
N ALA A 135 -15.75 -6.96 0.36
CA ALA A 135 -16.71 -5.94 -0.05
C ALA A 135 -16.03 -4.69 -0.65
N ASP A 136 -14.92 -4.24 -0.07
CA ASP A 136 -14.17 -3.09 -0.60
C ASP A 136 -13.51 -3.41 -1.94
N ARG A 137 -13.05 -4.66 -2.14
CA ARG A 137 -12.55 -5.11 -3.45
C ARG A 137 -13.66 -5.21 -4.49
N ASP A 138 -14.85 -5.63 -4.08
CA ASP A 138 -16.01 -5.71 -4.96
C ASP A 138 -16.44 -4.32 -5.43
N GLU A 139 -16.53 -3.34 -4.52
CA GLU A 139 -16.83 -1.94 -4.85
C GLU A 139 -15.74 -1.29 -5.72
N MET A 140 -14.47 -1.59 -5.43
CA MET A 140 -13.36 -1.14 -6.28
C MET A 140 -13.49 -1.69 -7.70
N ARG A 141 -13.89 -2.96 -7.86
CA ARG A 141 -14.09 -3.60 -9.16
C ARG A 141 -15.29 -3.03 -9.91
N THR A 142 -16.44 -2.86 -9.25
CA THR A 142 -17.69 -2.44 -9.90
C THR A 142 -17.73 -0.94 -10.15
N SER A 143 -17.29 -0.17 -9.17
CA SER A 143 -17.58 1.26 -9.05
C SER A 143 -16.31 2.11 -9.07
N ARG A 144 -15.13 1.51 -8.88
CA ARG A 144 -13.83 2.19 -8.75
C ARG A 144 -13.83 3.17 -7.57
N THR A 145 -14.69 2.89 -6.59
CA THR A 145 -14.81 3.66 -5.37
C THR A 145 -13.63 3.33 -4.47
N ILE A 146 -12.84 4.34 -4.14
CA ILE A 146 -11.82 4.22 -3.10
C ILE A 146 -12.51 4.40 -1.74
N PRO A 147 -12.39 3.44 -0.80
CA PRO A 147 -12.98 3.61 0.52
C PRO A 147 -12.43 4.84 1.25
N ASP A 148 -13.27 5.47 2.08
CA ASP A 148 -12.97 6.71 2.80
C ASP A 148 -11.80 6.61 3.78
N TYR A 149 -11.55 5.40 4.29
CA TYR A 149 -10.43 5.10 5.20
C TYR A 149 -9.06 5.03 4.49
N PHE A 150 -9.01 5.24 3.17
CA PHE A 150 -7.75 5.32 2.43
C PHE A 150 -7.20 6.75 2.34
N GLU A 151 -5.88 6.85 2.43
CA GLU A 151 -5.12 8.02 2.03
C GLU A 151 -4.07 7.61 0.98
N VAL A 152 -3.90 8.43 -0.06
CA VAL A 152 -2.81 8.28 -1.03
C VAL A 152 -2.04 9.59 -1.12
N ARG A 153 -0.73 9.49 -0.88
CA ARG A 153 0.23 10.59 -1.02
C ARG A 153 1.30 10.23 -2.03
N VAL A 154 1.79 11.22 -2.75
CA VAL A 154 2.86 11.07 -3.75
C VAL A 154 3.97 12.07 -3.48
N GLY A 155 5.23 11.69 -3.67
CA GLY A 155 6.39 12.56 -3.45
C GLY A 155 7.53 12.24 -4.40
N ARG A 156 8.41 13.21 -4.67
CA ARG A 156 9.61 12.99 -5.48
C ARG A 156 10.77 12.61 -4.57
N HIS A 157 11.62 11.66 -4.93
CA HIS A 157 12.82 11.31 -4.14
C HIS A 157 14.14 11.45 -4.92
N GLY A 158 15.23 11.60 -4.16
CA GLY A 158 16.61 11.61 -4.66
C GLY A 158 17.36 10.28 -4.53
N LEU A 159 16.68 9.18 -4.16
CA LEU A 159 17.34 7.87 -3.99
C LEU A 159 18.02 7.37 -5.29
N THR A 160 19.10 6.59 -5.08
CA THR A 160 19.78 5.83 -6.12
C THR A 160 18.92 4.67 -6.63
N SER A 161 18.30 3.91 -5.72
CA SER A 161 17.33 2.87 -6.09
C SER A 161 16.10 3.48 -6.74
N LYS A 162 15.67 2.90 -7.87
CA LYS A 162 14.50 3.31 -8.65
C LYS A 162 13.31 2.36 -8.50
N ALA A 163 13.49 1.24 -7.81
CA ALA A 163 12.41 0.29 -7.55
C ALA A 163 12.53 -0.27 -6.13
N SER A 164 11.54 -0.03 -5.29
CA SER A 164 11.46 -0.60 -3.93
C SER A 164 10.03 -0.64 -3.44
N TYR A 165 9.71 -1.63 -2.60
CA TYR A 165 8.38 -1.76 -2.04
C TYR A 165 8.48 -2.23 -0.58
N LEU A 166 7.73 -1.58 0.30
CA LEU A 166 7.53 -2.02 1.67
C LEU A 166 6.05 -1.91 2.02
N ARG A 167 5.54 -2.94 2.71
CA ARG A 167 4.21 -2.91 3.30
C ARG A 167 4.29 -3.33 4.76
N CYS A 168 3.68 -2.51 5.62
CA CYS A 168 3.45 -2.83 7.03
C CYS A 168 1.95 -2.93 7.26
N ALA A 169 1.54 -3.85 8.14
CA ALA A 169 0.15 -3.97 8.56
C ALA A 169 0.10 -4.29 10.05
N GLU A 170 -0.70 -3.53 10.78
CA GLU A 170 -0.79 -3.61 12.24
C GLU A 170 -2.23 -3.56 12.73
N THR A 171 -2.40 -3.90 14.01
CA THR A 171 -3.65 -3.85 14.75
C THR A 171 -3.56 -2.72 15.73
N LEU A 172 -4.16 -1.59 15.39
CA LEU A 172 -4.05 -0.36 16.14
C LEU A 172 -5.41 0.11 16.63
N TYR A 173 -5.56 0.35 17.94
CA TYR A 173 -6.71 1.02 18.53
C TYR A 173 -6.20 2.03 19.55
N VAL A 174 -6.89 3.16 19.68
CA VAL A 174 -6.60 4.15 20.73
C VAL A 174 -7.63 4.04 21.83
N GLY A 175 -7.16 3.88 23.07
CA GLY A 175 -7.99 3.96 24.26
C GLY A 175 -8.29 5.41 24.64
N GLU A 176 -9.45 5.64 25.26
CA GLU A 176 -9.81 6.93 25.86
C GLU A 176 -9.62 6.87 27.39
N ASP A 177 -9.30 8.00 28.01
CA ASP A 177 -9.22 8.17 29.46
C ASP A 177 -8.37 7.11 30.20
N GLY A 178 -7.27 6.67 29.58
CA GLY A 178 -6.36 5.68 30.15
C GLY A 178 -6.91 4.25 30.19
N LYS A 179 -8.02 3.97 29.51
CA LYS A 179 -8.61 2.63 29.40
C LYS A 179 -8.18 1.95 28.11
N ALA A 180 -7.93 0.65 28.16
CA ALA A 180 -7.67 -0.14 26.97
C ALA A 180 -8.89 -0.10 26.02
N PRO A 181 -8.68 0.01 24.71
CA PRO A 181 -9.77 -0.10 23.74
C PRO A 181 -10.36 -1.52 23.75
N VAL A 182 -11.68 -1.63 23.67
CA VAL A 182 -12.34 -2.93 23.48
C VAL A 182 -12.22 -3.29 22.00
N VAL A 183 -11.46 -4.34 21.70
CA VAL A 183 -11.33 -4.89 20.34
C VAL A 183 -12.51 -5.83 20.09
N PRO A 184 -13.37 -5.57 19.08
CA PRO A 184 -14.45 -6.48 18.72
C PRO A 184 -13.91 -7.86 18.35
N ILE A 185 -14.61 -8.93 18.73
CA ILE A 185 -14.16 -10.31 18.47
C ILE A 185 -14.14 -10.67 16.98
N ASP A 186 -14.97 -9.97 16.21
CA ASP A 186 -15.12 -10.06 14.75
C ASP A 186 -14.25 -9.03 14.01
N ALA A 187 -13.43 -8.27 14.72
CA ALA A 187 -12.52 -7.33 14.10
C ALA A 187 -11.53 -8.06 13.16
N PRO A 188 -11.12 -7.41 12.06
CA PRO A 188 -10.07 -7.97 11.24
C PRO A 188 -8.77 -8.05 12.06
N ILE A 189 -7.99 -9.11 11.85
CA ILE A 189 -6.71 -9.32 12.56
C ILE A 189 -5.83 -8.08 12.42
N LYS A 190 -5.81 -7.45 11.24
CA LYS A 190 -5.13 -6.19 10.97
C LYS A 190 -6.13 -5.12 10.57
N ASN A 191 -5.96 -3.90 11.07
CA ASN A 191 -6.87 -2.79 10.82
C ASN A 191 -6.17 -1.52 10.30
N VAL A 192 -4.84 -1.48 10.29
CA VAL A 192 -4.04 -0.42 9.67
C VAL A 192 -3.03 -1.01 8.71
N MET A 193 -2.89 -0.42 7.52
CA MET A 193 -1.87 -0.78 6.54
C MET A 193 -1.19 0.48 6.02
N THR A 194 0.13 0.40 5.84
CA THR A 194 0.89 1.32 5.00
C THR A 194 1.60 0.54 3.90
N ALA A 195 1.53 1.03 2.67
CA ALA A 195 2.26 0.47 1.54
C ALA A 195 2.99 1.61 0.81
N THR A 196 4.30 1.50 0.71
CA THR A 196 5.18 2.51 0.12
C THR A 196 5.92 1.91 -1.07
N TRP A 197 5.79 2.54 -2.23
CA TRP A 197 6.52 2.19 -3.46
C TRP A 197 7.48 3.30 -3.83
N VAL A 198 8.64 2.91 -4.32
CA VAL A 198 9.58 3.73 -5.07
C VAL A 198 9.54 3.24 -6.51
N ILE A 199 9.22 4.13 -7.46
CA ILE A 199 9.03 3.86 -8.89
C ILE A 199 9.69 4.97 -9.71
N GLY A 200 10.88 4.72 -10.26
CA GLY A 200 11.65 5.76 -10.94
C GLY A 200 12.05 6.87 -9.97
N THR A 201 11.49 8.07 -10.15
CA THR A 201 11.64 9.23 -9.23
C THR A 201 10.45 9.44 -8.29
N LEU A 202 9.39 8.64 -8.44
CA LEU A 202 8.15 8.73 -7.68
C LEU A 202 8.20 7.86 -6.42
N VAL A 203 7.81 8.44 -5.29
CA VAL A 203 7.37 7.72 -4.09
C VAL A 203 5.85 7.76 -4.04
N VAL A 204 5.22 6.59 -3.96
CA VAL A 204 3.79 6.45 -3.65
C VAL A 204 3.66 5.94 -2.23
N ALA A 205 2.77 6.53 -1.45
CA ALA A 205 2.47 6.09 -0.11
C ALA A 205 0.96 5.94 0.09
N VAL A 206 0.51 4.70 0.17
CA VAL A 206 -0.88 4.33 0.42
C VAL A 206 -1.04 3.98 1.90
N MET A 207 -2.10 4.47 2.51
CA MET A 207 -2.48 4.15 3.89
C MET A 207 -3.95 3.74 3.92
N ALA A 208 -4.27 2.72 4.72
CA ALA A 208 -5.63 2.33 5.04
C ALA A 208 -5.76 2.24 6.55
N VAL A 209 -6.75 2.93 7.14
CA VAL A 209 -6.94 3.00 8.60
C VAL A 209 -8.38 2.68 8.97
N ARG A 210 -8.67 1.41 9.26
CA ARG A 210 -9.99 0.91 9.70
C ARG A 210 -10.04 0.82 11.23
N SER A 211 -9.77 1.94 11.89
CA SER A 211 -9.69 2.04 13.35
C SER A 211 -10.36 3.32 13.85
N ASN A 212 -10.38 3.55 15.16
CA ASN A 212 -10.87 4.79 15.78
C ASN A 212 -9.85 5.94 15.75
N ILE A 213 -8.86 5.87 14.85
CA ILE A 213 -7.85 6.90 14.61
C ILE A 213 -7.85 7.31 13.14
N THR A 214 -7.49 8.55 12.87
CA THR A 214 -7.30 9.05 11.51
C THR A 214 -5.82 9.08 11.14
N PRO A 215 -5.47 8.99 9.84
CA PRO A 215 -4.09 9.16 9.36
C PRO A 215 -3.42 10.43 9.90
N ASP A 216 -4.14 11.56 9.93
CA ASP A 216 -3.61 12.86 10.37
C ASP A 216 -3.33 12.93 11.88
N GLN A 217 -4.03 12.11 12.68
CA GLN A 217 -3.72 11.93 14.10
C GLN A 217 -2.44 11.11 14.30
N MET A 218 -2.12 10.21 13.37
CA MET A 218 -0.93 9.36 13.45
C MET A 218 0.32 10.03 12.88
N PHE A 219 0.19 10.77 11.77
CA PHE A 219 1.31 11.32 11.01
C PHE A 219 0.98 12.71 10.48
N LYS A 220 1.85 13.68 10.73
CA LYS A 220 1.82 14.96 10.03
C LYS A 220 2.79 14.91 8.86
N VAL A 221 2.26 15.01 7.64
CA VAL A 221 3.04 15.07 6.41
C VAL A 221 2.85 16.44 5.77
N SER A 222 3.95 17.09 5.40
CA SER A 222 3.87 18.35 4.65
C SER A 222 3.39 18.12 3.22
N GLU A 223 2.40 18.90 2.78
CA GLU A 223 1.94 18.91 1.38
C GLU A 223 3.03 19.34 0.39
N THR A 224 4.05 20.09 0.84
CA THR A 224 5.21 20.47 -0.01
C THR A 224 6.22 19.34 -0.19
N LEU A 225 6.16 18.29 0.64
CA LEU A 225 7.02 17.11 0.59
C LEU A 225 6.34 15.95 -0.14
N ALA A 226 5.09 15.69 0.22
CA ALA A 226 4.32 14.58 -0.30
C ALA A 226 2.82 14.97 -0.35
N PRO A 227 2.39 15.69 -1.40
CA PRO A 227 1.02 16.12 -1.53
C PRO A 227 0.04 14.94 -1.49
N ARG A 228 -1.10 15.16 -0.85
CA ARG A 228 -2.24 14.23 -0.82
C ARG A 228 -3.02 14.31 -2.12
N ILE A 229 -3.11 13.17 -2.82
CA ILE A 229 -3.97 13.02 -4.02
C ILE A 229 -5.28 12.29 -3.70
N TRP A 230 -5.38 11.66 -2.52
CA TRP A 230 -6.62 11.10 -2.00
C TRP A 230 -6.66 11.09 -0.46
N PRO A 231 -7.80 11.44 0.17
CA PRO A 231 -8.95 12.12 -0.43
C PRO A 231 -8.54 13.46 -1.04
N GLN A 232 -9.26 13.91 -2.05
CA GLN A 232 -8.91 15.12 -2.78
C GLN A 232 -9.16 16.34 -1.89
N THR A 233 -8.11 17.10 -1.61
CA THR A 233 -8.17 18.33 -0.80
C THR A 233 -7.88 19.58 -1.62
N THR A 234 -7.42 19.43 -2.86
CA THR A 234 -7.08 20.53 -3.77
C THR A 234 -7.51 20.20 -5.19
N ASP A 235 -7.90 21.22 -5.95
CA ASP A 235 -8.36 21.05 -7.34
C ASP A 235 -7.22 20.63 -8.27
N THR A 236 -6.01 21.14 -8.01
CA THR A 236 -4.83 20.88 -8.82
C THR A 236 -3.57 20.75 -7.97
N ILE A 237 -2.70 19.81 -8.33
CA ILE A 237 -1.36 19.66 -7.76
C ILE A 237 -0.33 19.84 -8.86
N ALA A 238 0.59 20.79 -8.67
CA ALA A 238 1.76 20.91 -9.52
C ALA A 238 2.79 19.83 -9.16
N TRP A 239 3.28 19.12 -10.18
CA TRP A 239 4.29 18.08 -10.02
C TRP A 239 5.59 18.46 -10.76
N PRO A 240 6.77 18.25 -10.15
CA PRO A 240 6.99 17.66 -8.83
C PRO A 240 6.69 18.62 -7.67
N PRO A 241 6.47 18.11 -6.45
CA PRO A 241 6.37 18.94 -5.26
C PRO A 241 7.70 19.71 -5.02
N PRO A 242 7.65 20.87 -4.34
CA PRO A 242 8.83 21.72 -4.15
C PRO A 242 9.98 21.04 -3.42
N VAL A 243 9.68 20.12 -2.50
CA VAL A 243 10.69 19.43 -1.70
C VAL A 243 10.91 18.01 -2.26
N THR A 244 12.16 17.72 -2.59
CA THR A 244 12.58 16.34 -2.93
C THR A 244 12.91 15.57 -1.65
N MET A 245 12.31 14.40 -1.49
CA MET A 245 12.54 13.49 -0.37
C MET A 245 13.99 13.01 -0.33
N THR A 246 14.62 13.19 0.83
CA THR A 246 15.91 12.59 1.15
C THR A 246 15.74 11.10 1.42
N LYS A 247 16.86 10.41 1.65
CA LYS A 247 16.84 9.03 2.13
C LYS A 247 16.06 8.90 3.44
N ASP A 248 16.26 9.82 4.38
CA ASP A 248 15.61 9.78 5.69
C ASP A 248 14.11 10.05 5.58
N HIS A 249 13.69 11.01 4.76
CA HIS A 249 12.27 11.23 4.46
C HIS A 249 11.62 9.96 3.89
N THR A 250 12.29 9.29 2.95
CA THR A 250 11.74 8.09 2.29
C THR A 250 11.69 6.89 3.25
N MET A 251 12.73 6.69 4.06
CA MET A 251 12.77 5.63 5.07
C MET A 251 11.72 5.87 6.16
N TRP A 252 11.55 7.11 6.61
CA TRP A 252 10.46 7.48 7.52
C TRP A 252 9.10 7.14 6.89
N PHE A 253 8.86 7.51 5.63
CA PHE A 253 7.61 7.19 4.93
C PHE A 253 7.32 5.69 4.82
N ALA A 254 8.37 4.89 4.59
CA ALA A 254 8.27 3.44 4.50
C ALA A 254 7.97 2.80 5.87
N HIS A 255 8.63 3.25 6.93
CA HIS A 255 8.54 2.67 8.28
C HIS A 255 7.67 3.45 9.26
N ARG A 256 6.92 4.46 8.81
CA ARG A 256 6.18 5.39 9.68
C ARG A 256 5.25 4.66 10.63
N LEU A 257 4.58 3.60 10.17
CA LEU A 257 3.70 2.80 11.01
C LEU A 257 4.46 2.18 12.20
N ASP A 258 5.57 1.52 11.94
CA ASP A 258 6.43 0.90 12.95
C ASP A 258 7.01 1.95 13.92
N ALA A 259 7.46 3.09 13.38
CA ALA A 259 8.05 4.17 14.16
C ALA A 259 7.03 4.83 15.10
N SER A 260 5.81 5.09 14.60
CA SER A 260 4.74 5.68 15.40
C SER A 260 4.20 4.71 16.45
N ALA A 261 4.06 3.43 16.11
CA ALA A 261 3.71 2.40 17.09
C ALA A 261 4.74 2.36 18.25
N ARG A 262 6.04 2.43 17.94
CA ARG A 262 7.14 2.48 18.93
C ARG A 262 7.10 3.72 19.81
N MET A 263 6.96 4.91 19.21
CA MET A 263 7.00 6.18 19.94
C MET A 263 5.81 6.29 20.91
N ASN A 264 4.64 5.86 20.46
CA ASN A 264 3.42 6.00 21.23
C ASN A 264 3.26 4.95 22.34
N ALA A 265 3.75 3.72 22.12
CA ALA A 265 3.86 2.72 23.18
C ALA A 265 4.73 3.23 24.35
N ARG A 266 5.85 3.91 24.04
CA ARG A 266 6.75 4.49 25.05
C ARG A 266 6.16 5.69 25.79
N ALA A 267 5.28 6.45 25.14
CA ALA A 267 4.67 7.65 25.72
C ALA A 267 3.47 7.33 26.63
N GLY A 268 3.05 6.06 26.75
CA GLY A 268 1.88 5.64 27.54
C GLY A 268 0.54 6.17 27.03
N LYS A 269 0.52 6.79 25.83
CA LYS A 269 -0.67 7.42 25.23
C LYS A 269 -1.49 6.46 24.37
N LEU A 270 -0.92 5.32 23.98
CA LEU A 270 -1.60 4.27 23.23
C LEU A 270 -1.54 2.96 24.02
N ILE A 271 -2.71 2.47 24.42
CA ILE A 271 -2.88 1.17 25.07
C ILE A 271 -3.25 0.17 23.96
N TRP A 272 -2.30 -0.68 23.58
CA TRP A 272 -2.51 -1.72 22.57
C TRP A 272 -3.19 -2.93 23.18
N THR A 273 -4.07 -3.59 22.43
CA THR A 273 -4.55 -4.93 22.74
C THR A 273 -4.42 -5.78 21.48
N PRO A 274 -3.68 -6.91 21.51
CA PRO A 274 -3.63 -7.82 20.38
C PRO A 274 -5.02 -8.31 20.02
N HIS A 275 -5.25 -8.61 18.75
CA HIS A 275 -6.51 -9.24 18.37
C HIS A 275 -6.62 -10.62 19.07
N PRO A 276 -7.79 -11.02 19.63
CA PRO A 276 -7.93 -12.29 20.36
C PRO A 276 -7.52 -13.55 19.58
N HIS A 277 -7.54 -13.46 18.24
CA HIS A 277 -7.17 -14.54 17.32
C HIS A 277 -5.77 -14.37 16.69
N GLU A 278 -5.03 -13.34 17.07
CA GLU A 278 -3.65 -13.17 16.63
C GLU A 278 -2.75 -14.15 17.37
N LYS A 279 -2.15 -15.10 16.65
CA LYS A 279 -1.19 -16.03 17.24
C LYS A 279 0.12 -15.29 17.49
N LEU A 280 0.52 -15.19 18.75
CA LEU A 280 1.84 -14.75 19.21
C LEU A 280 2.94 -15.69 18.69
#